data_AF-A0A1Y4T0C1-F1
#
_entry.id   AF-A0A1Y4T0C1-F1
#
_cell.length_a   1.000
_cell.length_b   1.000
_cell.length_c   1.000
_cell.angle_alpha   90.00
_cell.angle_beta   90.00
_cell.angle_gamma   90.00
#
_symmetry.space_group_name_H-M   'P 1'
#
loop_
_entity.id
_entity.type
_entity.pdbx_description
1 polymer ?
#
loop_
_entity_poly.entity_id
_entity_poly.type
_entity_poly.pdbx_seq_one_letter_code
_entity_poly.pdbx_strand_id
1 'polypeptide(L)'
;MGFEQEMAETKTSVAQLASWCLTVALHQEFGRGAGRLEKLAKVLRRLQDENVAAVLSQGEQAAARQRKGWIRGKAQLDFPVPLLRAPRTRREKQLRMAGDEAAAIAWQIYAAGVMEEFGFGPDRLERLRQAGRDNYRQFNEWAKEDGLEVAMERLRRCVHAALREEVRVVDERSSHYRADAAAMEQDLRATQAVADRIRASRALAVPGIVHTDAEQGEIFARCAAETANSWRYR
;
A
#
# COMPACT_ATOMS: atom_id res chain seq x y z
N MET A 1 17.09 -24.98 7.38
CA MET A 1 15.62 -25.09 7.32
C MET A 1 15.25 -26.27 6.47
N GLY A 2 14.28 -27.09 6.90
CA GLY A 2 13.73 -28.18 6.09
C GLY A 2 12.88 -27.65 4.94
N PHE A 3 12.73 -28.44 3.88
CA PHE A 3 11.95 -28.02 2.70
C PHE A 3 10.46 -27.83 3.02
N GLU A 4 9.90 -28.61 3.94
CA GLU A 4 8.51 -28.45 4.40
C GLU A 4 8.30 -27.12 5.11
N GLN A 5 9.25 -26.71 5.96
CA GLN A 5 9.21 -25.43 6.66
C GLN A 5 9.25 -24.27 5.66
N GLU A 6 10.17 -24.32 4.69
CA GLU A 6 10.26 -23.30 3.64
C GLU A 6 8.99 -23.22 2.78
N MET A 7 8.35 -24.36 2.52
CA MET A 7 7.08 -24.38 1.80
C MET A 7 5.96 -23.72 2.62
N ALA A 8 5.89 -23.96 3.93
CA ALA A 8 4.94 -23.30 4.83
C ALA A 8 5.19 -21.78 4.93
N GLU A 9 6.46 -21.36 5.02
CA GLU A 9 6.86 -19.96 5.01
C GLU A 9 6.51 -19.28 3.69
N THR A 10 6.68 -19.97 2.56
CA THR A 10 6.30 -19.49 1.23
C THR A 10 4.80 -19.30 1.13
N LYS A 11 4.01 -20.30 1.55
CA LYS A 11 2.54 -20.22 1.57
C LYS A 11 2.08 -19.01 2.39
N THR A 12 2.62 -18.84 3.60
CA THR A 12 2.27 -17.74 4.50
C THR A 12 2.63 -16.38 3.89
N SER A 13 3.86 -16.22 3.41
CA SER A 13 4.36 -14.95 2.87
C SER A 13 3.59 -14.52 1.63
N VAL A 14 3.33 -15.45 0.70
CA VAL A 14 2.59 -15.16 -0.55
C VAL A 14 1.13 -14.81 -0.26
N ALA A 15 0.46 -15.53 0.65
CA ALA A 15 -0.92 -15.23 1.03
C ALA A 15 -1.04 -13.84 1.68
N GLN A 16 -0.11 -13.47 2.57
CA GLN A 16 -0.08 -12.15 3.19
C GLN A 16 0.16 -11.04 2.18
N LEU A 17 1.15 -11.22 1.30
CA LEU A 17 1.47 -10.25 0.27
C LEU A 17 0.30 -10.02 -0.69
N ALA A 18 -0.35 -11.09 -1.16
CA ALA A 18 -1.57 -10.99 -1.97
C ALA A 18 -2.67 -10.19 -1.24
N SER A 19 -2.87 -10.47 0.05
CA SER A 19 -3.87 -9.77 0.88
C SER A 19 -3.57 -8.28 1.05
N TRP A 20 -2.30 -7.90 1.21
CA TRP A 20 -1.90 -6.49 1.28
C TRP A 20 -2.08 -5.79 -0.07
N CYS A 21 -1.67 -6.41 -1.18
CA CYS A 21 -1.87 -5.85 -2.52
C CYS A 21 -3.37 -5.63 -2.83
N LEU A 22 -4.25 -6.55 -2.40
CA LEU A 22 -5.70 -6.41 -2.51
C LEU A 22 -6.25 -5.28 -1.62
N THR A 23 -5.71 -5.11 -0.41
CA THR A 23 -6.10 -4.02 0.50
C THR A 23 -5.72 -2.65 -0.06
N VAL A 24 -4.51 -2.53 -0.62
CA VAL A 24 -4.07 -1.32 -1.31
C VAL A 24 -4.96 -1.04 -2.53
N ALA A 25 -5.29 -2.07 -3.31
CA ALA A 25 -6.19 -1.93 -4.46
C ALA A 25 -7.60 -1.47 -4.06
N LEU A 26 -8.16 -1.99 -2.96
CA LEU A 26 -9.45 -1.52 -2.45
C LEU A 26 -9.45 -0.03 -2.11
N HIS A 27 -8.35 0.45 -1.55
CA HIS A 27 -8.22 1.86 -1.22
C HIS A 27 -8.08 2.72 -2.49
N GLN A 28 -7.13 2.38 -3.37
CA GLN A 28 -6.80 3.17 -4.55
C GLN A 28 -7.91 3.16 -5.61
N GLU A 29 -8.48 2.00 -5.92
CA GLU A 29 -9.47 1.85 -7.00
C GLU A 29 -10.91 2.09 -6.56
N PHE A 30 -11.21 1.87 -5.27
CA PHE A 30 -12.58 1.88 -4.76
C PHE A 30 -12.80 2.85 -3.59
N GLY A 31 -11.79 3.66 -3.24
CA GLY A 31 -11.87 4.70 -2.22
C GLY A 31 -12.22 4.16 -0.83
N ARG A 32 -11.86 2.90 -0.52
CA ARG A 32 -12.18 2.30 0.78
C ARG A 32 -11.24 2.87 1.85
N GLY A 33 -11.81 3.65 2.76
CA GLY A 33 -11.10 4.23 3.90
C GLY A 33 -10.95 3.29 5.09
N ALA A 34 -10.17 3.73 6.08
CA ALA A 34 -9.75 2.95 7.24
C ALA A 34 -10.89 2.22 7.96
N GLY A 35 -11.97 2.94 8.34
CA GLY A 35 -13.08 2.34 9.09
C GLY A 35 -13.81 1.23 8.33
N ARG A 36 -13.88 1.31 6.99
CA ARG A 36 -14.46 0.26 6.15
C ARG A 36 -13.52 -0.92 5.98
N LEU A 37 -12.22 -0.66 5.85
CA LEU A 37 -11.20 -1.71 5.80
C LEU A 37 -11.08 -2.45 7.14
N GLU A 38 -11.32 -1.78 8.28
CA GLU A 38 -11.34 -2.43 9.58
C GLU A 38 -12.53 -3.40 9.74
N LYS A 39 -13.71 -3.01 9.25
CA LYS A 39 -14.88 -3.91 9.18
C LYS A 39 -14.61 -5.10 8.28
N LEU A 40 -14.05 -4.86 7.09
CA LEU A 40 -13.61 -5.94 6.21
C LEU A 40 -12.62 -6.87 6.91
N ALA A 41 -11.63 -6.33 7.63
CA ALA A 41 -10.65 -7.15 8.35
C ALA A 41 -11.30 -8.06 9.41
N LYS A 42 -12.40 -7.64 10.04
CA LYS A 42 -13.19 -8.49 10.95
C LYS A 42 -13.87 -9.63 10.19
N VAL A 43 -14.48 -9.35 9.04
CA VAL A 43 -15.10 -10.36 8.16
C VAL A 43 -14.05 -11.35 7.64
N LEU A 44 -12.90 -10.85 7.17
CA LEU A 44 -11.80 -11.69 6.66
C LEU A 44 -11.26 -12.64 7.73
N ARG A 45 -11.09 -12.17 8.98
CA ARG A 45 -10.70 -13.04 10.09
C ARG A 45 -11.72 -14.15 10.33
N ARG A 46 -13.01 -13.82 10.38
CA ARG A 46 -14.08 -14.81 10.55
C ARG A 46 -14.05 -15.88 9.43
N LEU A 47 -13.96 -15.45 8.17
CA LEU A 47 -13.89 -16.35 7.03
C LEU A 47 -12.60 -17.19 7.02
N GLN A 48 -11.48 -16.62 7.46
CA GLN A 48 -10.23 -17.37 7.63
C GLN A 48 -10.39 -18.46 8.70
N ASP A 49 -10.98 -18.14 9.85
CA ASP A 49 -11.23 -19.10 10.93
C ASP A 49 -12.18 -20.21 10.49
N GLU A 50 -13.27 -19.87 9.80
CA GLU A 50 -14.20 -20.83 9.20
C GLU A 50 -13.51 -21.74 8.18
N ASN A 51 -12.59 -21.20 7.37
CA ASN A 51 -11.82 -21.97 6.40
C ASN A 51 -10.84 -22.93 7.09
N VAL A 52 -10.10 -22.45 8.11
CA VAL A 52 -9.16 -23.28 8.89
C VAL A 52 -9.91 -24.39 9.61
N ALA A 53 -11.05 -24.08 10.24
CA ALA A 53 -11.90 -25.08 10.88
C ALA A 53 -12.38 -26.15 9.89
N ALA A 54 -12.77 -25.77 8.67
CA ALA A 54 -13.16 -26.72 7.63
C ALA A 54 -11.99 -27.62 7.18
N VAL A 55 -10.78 -27.07 7.04
CA VAL A 55 -9.57 -27.85 6.73
C VAL A 55 -9.30 -28.88 7.82
N LEU A 56 -9.35 -28.47 9.09
CA LEU A 56 -9.04 -29.35 10.22
C LEU A 56 -10.11 -30.42 10.47
N SER A 57 -11.40 -30.09 10.28
CA SER A 57 -12.50 -31.01 10.59
C SER A 57 -12.92 -31.90 9.42
N GLN A 58 -12.80 -31.42 8.17
CA GLN A 58 -13.36 -32.08 6.98
C GLN A 58 -12.35 -32.20 5.82
N GLY A 59 -11.14 -31.66 5.98
CA GLY A 59 -10.07 -31.73 4.99
C GLY A 59 -10.11 -30.63 3.91
N GLU A 60 -9.05 -30.56 3.12
CA GLU A 60 -8.81 -29.48 2.14
C GLU A 60 -9.92 -29.38 1.07
N GLN A 61 -10.45 -30.52 0.62
CA GLN A 61 -11.50 -30.54 -0.41
C GLN A 61 -12.81 -29.92 0.09
N ALA A 62 -13.16 -30.14 1.36
CA ALA A 62 -14.36 -29.55 1.96
C ALA A 62 -14.21 -28.03 2.10
N ALA A 63 -13.05 -27.57 2.59
CA ALA A 63 -12.71 -26.16 2.65
C ALA A 63 -12.75 -25.49 1.27
N ALA A 64 -12.25 -26.17 0.23
CA ALA A 64 -12.32 -25.67 -1.16
C ALA A 64 -13.77 -25.53 -1.66
N ARG A 65 -14.66 -26.51 -1.36
CA ARG A 65 -16.09 -26.41 -1.70
C ARG A 65 -16.76 -25.27 -0.96
N GLN A 66 -16.44 -25.07 0.33
CA GLN A 66 -16.94 -23.96 1.14
C GLN A 66 -16.55 -22.61 0.55
N ARG A 67 -15.27 -22.40 0.23
CA ARG A 67 -14.80 -21.16 -0.42
C ARG A 67 -15.49 -20.91 -1.76
N LYS A 68 -15.65 -21.94 -2.59
CA LYS A 68 -16.42 -21.85 -3.85
C LYS A 68 -17.89 -21.46 -3.59
N GLY A 69 -18.49 -22.00 -2.53
CA GLY A 69 -19.84 -21.68 -2.09
C GLY A 69 -20.01 -20.23 -1.61
N TRP A 70 -19.00 -19.64 -0.98
CA TRP A 70 -19.02 -18.22 -0.62
C TRP A 70 -19.03 -17.30 -1.85
N ILE A 71 -18.22 -17.63 -2.86
CA ILE A 71 -18.06 -16.82 -4.08
C ILE A 71 -19.27 -16.95 -5.02
N ARG A 72 -19.98 -18.09 -4.99
CA ARG A 72 -21.21 -18.34 -5.79
C ARG A 72 -21.02 -18.05 -7.29
N GLY A 73 -19.84 -18.34 -7.83
CA GLY A 73 -19.50 -18.11 -9.23
C GLY A 73 -19.32 -16.63 -9.64
N LYS A 74 -19.30 -15.68 -8.70
CA LYS A 74 -19.14 -14.26 -9.00
C LYS A 74 -17.69 -13.84 -9.28
N ALA A 75 -16.70 -14.65 -8.91
CA ALA A 75 -15.30 -14.35 -9.13
C ALA A 75 -14.55 -15.59 -9.63
N GLN A 76 -13.46 -15.34 -10.37
CA GLN A 76 -12.46 -16.36 -10.62
C GLN A 76 -11.87 -16.85 -9.30
N LEU A 77 -11.52 -18.13 -9.20
CA LEU A 77 -11.01 -18.72 -7.96
C LEU A 77 -9.48 -18.62 -7.86
N ASP A 78 -8.81 -18.42 -8.98
CA ASP A 78 -7.36 -18.34 -9.08
C ASP A 78 -6.85 -16.90 -8.90
N PHE A 79 -5.67 -16.82 -8.30
CA PHE A 79 -4.89 -15.60 -8.21
C PHE A 79 -3.47 -15.90 -8.68
N PRO A 80 -3.20 -15.89 -10.00
CA PRO A 80 -1.88 -16.20 -10.52
C PRO A 80 -0.92 -15.07 -10.14
N VAL A 81 0.00 -15.39 -9.24
CA VAL A 81 0.98 -14.46 -8.69
C VAL A 81 1.94 -14.02 -9.80
N PRO A 82 2.18 -12.72 -10.05
CA PRO A 82 3.14 -12.28 -11.05
C PRO A 82 4.56 -12.83 -10.81
N LEU A 83 5.25 -13.22 -11.89
CA LEU A 83 6.63 -13.74 -11.85
C LEU A 83 7.62 -12.68 -12.37
N LEU A 84 8.76 -12.54 -11.68
CA LEU A 84 9.93 -11.83 -12.21
C LEU A 84 10.77 -12.71 -13.13
N ARG A 85 10.85 -14.00 -12.82
CA ARG A 85 11.56 -15.01 -13.63
C ARG A 85 10.87 -16.36 -13.52
N ALA A 86 11.03 -17.18 -14.56
CA ALA A 86 10.55 -18.55 -14.54
C ALA A 86 11.32 -19.42 -13.52
N PRO A 87 10.64 -20.34 -12.80
CA PRO A 87 11.29 -21.31 -11.93
C PRO A 87 12.08 -22.34 -12.75
N ARG A 88 13.34 -22.56 -12.40
CA ARG A 88 14.27 -23.44 -13.13
C ARG A 88 14.41 -24.81 -12.49
N THR A 89 14.46 -24.87 -11.17
CA THR A 89 14.67 -26.11 -10.42
C THR A 89 13.35 -26.77 -10.01
N ARG A 90 13.35 -28.07 -9.74
CA ARG A 90 12.18 -28.79 -9.18
C ARG A 90 11.70 -28.14 -7.88
N ARG A 91 12.64 -27.75 -7.02
CA ARG A 91 12.38 -27.07 -5.76
C ARG A 91 11.68 -25.73 -5.98
N GLU A 92 12.19 -24.88 -6.88
CA GLU A 92 11.55 -23.61 -7.23
C GLU A 92 10.14 -23.80 -7.78
N LYS A 93 9.92 -24.83 -8.61
CA LYS A 93 8.59 -25.16 -9.14
C LYS A 93 7.61 -25.57 -8.04
N GLN A 94 8.05 -26.34 -7.05
CA GLN A 94 7.21 -26.75 -5.91
C GLN A 94 6.87 -25.56 -5.01
N LEU A 95 7.84 -24.70 -4.69
CA LEU A 95 7.58 -23.47 -3.94
C LEU A 95 6.60 -22.56 -4.69
N ARG A 96 6.73 -22.49 -6.02
CA ARG A 96 5.80 -21.74 -6.86
C ARG A 96 4.37 -22.28 -6.78
N MET A 97 4.20 -23.59 -6.94
CA MET A 97 2.87 -24.22 -6.86
C MET A 97 2.23 -23.97 -5.49
N ALA A 98 3.02 -24.10 -4.41
CA ALA A 98 2.56 -23.82 -3.06
C ALA A 98 2.16 -22.34 -2.87
N GLY A 99 2.95 -21.41 -3.42
CA GLY A 99 2.64 -19.98 -3.39
C GLY A 99 1.37 -19.63 -4.17
N ASP A 100 1.22 -20.14 -5.39
CA ASP A 100 0.02 -19.89 -6.21
C ASP A 100 -1.25 -20.44 -5.55
N GLU A 101 -1.16 -21.63 -4.95
CA GLU A 101 -2.26 -22.19 -4.15
C GLU A 101 -2.62 -21.27 -2.97
N ALA A 102 -1.62 -20.80 -2.22
CA ALA A 102 -1.85 -19.94 -1.08
C ALA A 102 -2.44 -18.58 -1.47
N ALA A 103 -1.98 -17.98 -2.58
CA ALA A 103 -2.55 -16.75 -3.11
C ALA A 103 -3.99 -16.93 -3.58
N ALA A 104 -4.30 -18.05 -4.23
CA ALA A 104 -5.67 -18.37 -4.65
C ALA A 104 -6.61 -18.52 -3.45
N ILE A 105 -6.17 -19.19 -2.38
CA ILE A 105 -6.95 -19.30 -1.14
C ILE A 105 -7.17 -17.93 -0.51
N ALA A 106 -6.11 -17.11 -0.39
CA ALA A 106 -6.20 -15.76 0.13
C ALA A 106 -7.19 -14.91 -0.67
N TRP A 107 -7.10 -14.93 -2.01
CA TRP A 107 -8.03 -14.24 -2.90
C TRP A 107 -9.48 -14.72 -2.71
N GLN A 108 -9.72 -16.02 -2.58
CA GLN A 108 -11.08 -16.54 -2.42
C GLN A 108 -11.73 -16.05 -1.12
N ILE A 109 -10.97 -16.04 -0.02
CA ILE A 109 -11.41 -15.51 1.27
C ILE A 109 -11.62 -13.99 1.16
N TYR A 110 -10.71 -13.30 0.48
CA TYR A 110 -10.79 -11.85 0.28
C TYR A 110 -12.02 -11.45 -0.54
N ALA A 111 -12.27 -12.13 -1.65
CA ALA A 111 -13.42 -11.93 -2.52
C ALA A 111 -14.73 -12.17 -1.76
N ALA A 112 -14.82 -13.25 -0.98
CA ALA A 112 -15.96 -13.52 -0.13
C ALA A 112 -16.19 -12.40 0.91
N GLY A 113 -15.14 -11.93 1.58
CA GLY A 113 -15.26 -10.84 2.55
C GLY A 113 -15.69 -9.52 1.92
N VAL A 114 -15.16 -9.19 0.74
CA VAL A 114 -15.54 -7.98 -0.01
C VAL A 114 -16.96 -8.07 -0.57
N MET A 115 -17.42 -9.27 -0.96
CA MET A 115 -18.80 -9.51 -1.33
C MET A 115 -19.75 -9.26 -0.15
N GLU A 116 -19.39 -9.73 1.05
CA GLU A 116 -20.20 -9.56 2.26
C GLU A 116 -20.21 -8.11 2.77
N GLU A 117 -19.05 -7.50 2.93
CA GLU A 117 -18.92 -6.17 3.55
C GLU A 117 -19.28 -5.04 2.56
N PHE A 118 -18.97 -5.20 1.26
CA PHE A 118 -19.14 -4.13 0.27
C PHE A 118 -20.13 -4.45 -0.85
N GLY A 119 -20.69 -5.66 -0.92
CA GLY A 119 -21.65 -6.04 -1.95
C GLY A 119 -21.07 -6.06 -3.36
N PHE A 120 -19.77 -6.33 -3.52
CA PHE A 120 -19.16 -6.33 -4.85
C PHE A 120 -19.76 -7.43 -5.74
N GLY A 121 -20.16 -7.03 -6.95
CA GLY A 121 -20.53 -7.94 -8.04
C GLY A 121 -19.32 -8.37 -8.87
N PRO A 122 -19.53 -9.23 -9.88
CA PRO A 122 -18.45 -9.84 -10.68
C PRO A 122 -17.45 -8.84 -11.27
N ASP A 123 -17.93 -7.77 -11.90
CA ASP A 123 -17.04 -6.79 -12.54
C ASP A 123 -16.13 -6.08 -11.54
N ARG A 124 -16.67 -5.73 -10.36
CA ARG A 124 -15.88 -5.09 -9.30
C ARG A 124 -14.88 -6.06 -8.69
N LEU A 125 -15.23 -7.34 -8.58
CA LEU A 125 -14.31 -8.38 -8.10
C LEU A 125 -13.18 -8.59 -9.11
N GLU A 126 -13.47 -8.66 -10.41
CA GLU A 126 -12.41 -8.83 -11.41
C GLU A 126 -11.49 -7.62 -11.47
N ARG A 127 -12.02 -6.39 -11.40
CA ARG A 127 -11.19 -5.18 -11.31
C ARG A 127 -10.32 -5.18 -10.05
N LEU A 128 -10.87 -5.57 -8.90
CA LEU A 128 -10.09 -5.69 -7.66
C LEU A 128 -8.98 -6.73 -7.78
N ARG A 129 -9.29 -7.89 -8.38
CA ARG A 129 -8.32 -8.96 -8.62
C ARG A 129 -7.18 -8.47 -9.51
N GLN A 130 -7.51 -7.78 -10.59
CA GLN A 130 -6.53 -7.25 -11.53
C GLN A 130 -5.65 -6.17 -10.88
N ALA A 131 -6.24 -5.18 -10.22
CA ALA A 131 -5.50 -4.15 -9.49
C ALA A 131 -4.61 -4.73 -8.37
N GLY A 132 -5.10 -5.74 -7.64
CA GLY A 132 -4.29 -6.47 -6.66
C GLY A 132 -3.09 -7.18 -7.29
N ARG A 133 -3.24 -7.76 -8.49
CA ARG A 133 -2.12 -8.37 -9.23
C ARG A 133 -1.14 -7.33 -9.76
N ASP A 134 -1.63 -6.17 -10.18
CA ASP A 134 -0.78 -5.08 -10.65
C ASP A 134 0.05 -4.51 -9.49
N ASN A 135 -0.54 -4.35 -8.31
CA ASN A 135 0.18 -4.03 -7.07
C ASN A 135 1.25 -5.08 -6.71
N TYR A 136 0.96 -6.37 -6.91
CA TYR A 136 1.95 -7.43 -6.69
C TYR A 136 3.10 -7.34 -7.69
N ARG A 137 2.81 -7.06 -8.97
CA ARG A 137 3.86 -6.86 -9.99
C ARG A 137 4.75 -5.67 -9.64
N GLN A 138 4.15 -4.56 -9.21
CA GLN A 138 4.90 -3.39 -8.78
C GLN A 138 5.79 -3.68 -7.55
N PHE A 139 5.27 -4.44 -6.57
CA PHE A 139 6.06 -4.89 -5.42
C PHE A 139 7.26 -5.73 -5.86
N ASN A 140 7.06 -6.66 -6.79
CA ASN A 140 8.12 -7.49 -7.33
C ASN A 140 9.20 -6.64 -8.04
N GLU A 141 8.81 -5.61 -8.78
CA GLU A 141 9.75 -4.67 -9.41
C GLU A 141 10.58 -3.93 -8.37
N TRP A 142 9.95 -3.38 -7.31
CA TRP A 142 10.69 -2.77 -6.20
C TRP A 142 11.65 -3.74 -5.53
N ALA A 143 11.24 -5.00 -5.32
CA ALA A 143 12.08 -6.00 -4.69
C ALA A 143 13.30 -6.36 -5.55
N LYS A 144 13.16 -6.28 -6.88
CA LYS A 144 14.24 -6.49 -7.85
C LYS A 144 15.21 -5.31 -7.91
N GLU A 145 14.69 -4.08 -7.87
CA GLU A 145 15.48 -2.85 -8.04
C GLU A 145 16.17 -2.42 -6.75
N ASP A 146 15.42 -2.37 -5.64
CA ASP A 146 15.86 -1.77 -4.38
C ASP A 146 16.03 -2.80 -3.25
N GLY A 147 15.70 -4.07 -3.52
CA GLY A 147 15.72 -5.15 -2.53
C GLY A 147 14.41 -5.33 -1.76
N LEU A 148 14.24 -6.53 -1.19
CA LEU A 148 12.99 -6.95 -0.55
C LEU A 148 12.56 -6.05 0.62
N GLU A 149 13.51 -5.62 1.47
CA GLU A 149 13.21 -4.78 2.63
C GLU A 149 12.61 -3.43 2.22
N VAL A 150 13.16 -2.80 1.18
CA VAL A 150 12.65 -1.53 0.65
C VAL A 150 11.27 -1.72 0.03
N ALA A 151 11.07 -2.79 -0.72
CA ALA A 151 9.77 -3.13 -1.31
C ALA A 151 8.69 -3.35 -0.23
N MET A 152 9.04 -4.06 0.84
CA MET A 152 8.16 -4.29 1.98
C MET A 152 7.80 -2.99 2.70
N GLU A 153 8.77 -2.10 2.91
CA GLU A 153 8.53 -0.79 3.51
C GLU A 153 7.63 0.10 2.63
N ARG A 154 7.84 0.12 1.31
CA ARG A 154 6.95 0.83 0.38
C ARG A 154 5.52 0.29 0.44
N LEU A 155 5.36 -1.04 0.41
CA LEU A 155 4.05 -1.66 0.53
C LEU A 155 3.37 -1.35 1.87
N ARG A 156 4.14 -1.40 2.97
CA ARG A 156 3.64 -1.00 4.30
C ARG A 156 3.12 0.42 4.30
N ARG A 157 3.82 1.37 3.67
CA ARG A 157 3.34 2.76 3.53
C ARG A 157 2.04 2.85 2.73
N CYS A 158 1.89 2.09 1.64
CA CYS A 158 0.64 2.04 0.89
C CYS A 158 -0.53 1.47 1.72
N VAL A 159 -0.29 0.37 2.44
CA VAL A 159 -1.29 -0.20 3.36
C VAL A 159 -1.61 0.78 4.49
N HIS A 160 -0.61 1.50 4.99
CA HIS A 160 -0.79 2.49 6.02
C HIS A 160 -1.63 3.67 5.55
N ALA A 161 -1.39 4.18 4.35
CA ALA A 161 -2.23 5.21 3.74
C ALA A 161 -3.69 4.73 3.65
N ALA A 162 -3.91 3.48 3.22
CA ALA A 162 -5.24 2.88 3.20
C ALA A 162 -5.90 2.80 4.59
N LEU A 163 -5.11 2.57 5.65
CA LEU A 163 -5.56 2.39 7.03
C LEU A 163 -5.53 3.65 7.90
N ARG A 164 -5.02 4.80 7.42
CA ARG A 164 -4.85 6.03 8.23
C ARG A 164 -5.57 7.29 7.72
N GLU A 165 -6.40 7.23 6.68
CA GLU A 165 -7.26 8.37 6.33
C GLU A 165 -8.75 8.10 6.61
N GLU A 166 -9.34 9.01 7.41
CA GLU A 166 -10.77 9.33 7.35
C GLU A 166 -11.09 9.77 5.92
N VAL A 167 -11.77 8.93 5.16
CA VAL A 167 -12.36 9.36 3.88
C VAL A 167 -13.48 10.35 4.22
N ARG A 168 -13.17 11.64 4.18
CA ARG A 168 -14.20 12.66 3.96
C ARG A 168 -14.78 12.39 2.58
N VAL A 169 -16.01 11.90 2.54
CA VAL A 169 -16.80 11.90 1.30
C VAL A 169 -16.97 13.36 0.92
N VAL A 170 -16.19 13.81 -0.05
CA VAL A 170 -16.45 15.11 -0.66
C VAL A 170 -17.53 14.89 -1.69
N ASP A 171 -18.72 15.39 -1.36
CA ASP A 171 -19.78 15.67 -2.32
C ASP A 171 -19.25 16.70 -3.33
N GLU A 172 -19.15 16.30 -4.59
CA GLU A 172 -18.48 16.99 -5.72
C GLU A 172 -19.06 18.38 -6.06
N ARG A 173 -19.94 18.93 -5.23
CA ARG A 173 -20.60 20.23 -5.43
C ARG A 173 -20.10 21.36 -4.51
N SER A 174 -19.09 21.14 -3.68
CA SER A 174 -18.61 22.16 -2.75
C SER A 174 -17.50 23.04 -3.37
N SER A 175 -17.75 24.36 -3.41
CA SER A 175 -16.85 25.43 -3.88
C SER A 175 -15.53 25.56 -3.10
N HIS A 176 -15.30 24.72 -2.08
CA HIS A 176 -14.07 24.72 -1.28
C HIS A 176 -12.83 24.18 -2.02
N TYR A 177 -13.00 23.42 -3.11
CA TYR A 177 -11.87 22.82 -3.85
C TYR A 177 -10.92 23.84 -4.49
N ARG A 178 -11.42 25.01 -4.88
CA ARG A 178 -10.53 26.04 -5.47
C ARG A 178 -9.64 26.70 -4.41
N ALA A 179 -10.11 26.79 -3.17
CA ALA A 179 -9.34 27.37 -2.07
C ALA A 179 -8.28 26.38 -1.56
N ASP A 180 -8.63 25.10 -1.44
CA ASP A 180 -7.70 24.07 -0.93
C ASP A 180 -6.63 23.69 -1.96
N ALA A 181 -6.96 23.66 -3.25
CA ALA A 181 -5.97 23.48 -4.32
C ALA A 181 -4.98 24.65 -4.38
N ALA A 182 -5.47 25.89 -4.23
CA ALA A 182 -4.62 27.08 -4.17
C ALA A 182 -3.73 27.11 -2.92
N ALA A 183 -4.24 26.62 -1.78
CA ALA A 183 -3.47 26.49 -0.54
C ALA A 183 -2.37 25.42 -0.67
N MET A 184 -2.68 24.27 -1.29
CA MET A 184 -1.69 23.21 -1.54
C MET A 184 -0.60 23.67 -2.52
N GLU A 185 -0.98 24.44 -3.55
CA GLU A 185 -0.03 25.01 -4.51
C GLU A 185 0.86 26.09 -3.87
N GLN A 186 0.31 26.90 -2.96
CA GLN A 186 1.08 27.85 -2.15
C GLN A 186 2.07 27.15 -1.22
N ASP A 187 1.68 26.04 -0.60
CA ASP A 187 2.54 25.28 0.31
C ASP A 187 3.70 24.59 -0.45
N LEU A 188 3.42 24.10 -1.67
CA LEU A 188 4.45 23.56 -2.57
C LEU A 188 5.43 24.65 -3.02
N ARG A 189 4.92 25.84 -3.38
CA ARG A 189 5.75 27.00 -3.74
C ARG A 189 6.58 27.49 -2.56
N ALA A 190 6.03 27.50 -1.35
CA ALA A 190 6.76 27.86 -0.14
C ALA A 190 7.88 26.86 0.16
N THR A 191 7.61 25.56 -0.01
CA THR A 191 8.61 24.50 0.16
C THR A 191 9.73 24.60 -0.88
N GLN A 192 9.40 24.90 -2.14
CA GLN A 192 10.38 25.14 -3.21
C GLN A 192 11.23 26.40 -2.94
N ALA A 193 10.62 27.49 -2.50
CA ALA A 193 11.35 28.71 -2.14
C ALA A 193 12.33 28.50 -0.98
N VAL A 194 11.95 27.69 0.02
CA VAL A 194 12.87 27.29 1.11
C VAL A 194 14.02 26.44 0.58
N ALA A 195 13.75 25.48 -0.30
CA ALA A 195 14.78 24.64 -0.91
C ALA A 195 15.78 25.45 -1.74
N ASP A 196 15.31 26.44 -2.49
CA ASP A 196 16.16 27.33 -3.28
C ASP A 196 16.97 28.30 -2.41
N ARG A 197 16.39 28.77 -1.29
CA ARG A 197 17.11 29.59 -0.30
C ARG A 197 18.21 28.79 0.41
N ILE A 198 17.97 27.52 0.74
CA ILE A 198 19.00 26.60 1.28
C ILE A 198 20.10 26.38 0.23
N ARG A 199 19.74 26.24 -1.04
CA ARG A 199 20.70 26.09 -2.14
C ARG A 199 21.56 27.35 -2.32
N ALA A 200 20.96 28.53 -2.31
CA ALA A 200 21.66 29.80 -2.37
C ALA A 200 22.55 30.04 -1.14
N SER A 201 22.08 29.69 0.05
CA SER A 201 22.88 29.77 1.29
C SER A 201 24.08 28.83 1.27
N ARG A 202 23.95 27.63 0.68
CA ARG A 202 25.08 26.71 0.47
C ARG A 202 26.06 27.22 -0.58
N ALA A 203 25.60 27.97 -1.59
CA ALA A 203 26.47 28.59 -2.59
C ALA A 203 27.25 29.80 -2.04
N LEU A 204 26.70 30.49 -1.04
CA LEU A 204 27.34 31.63 -0.36
C LEU A 204 28.23 31.22 0.82
N ALA A 205 28.05 30.01 1.36
CA ALA A 205 28.89 29.46 2.41
C ALA A 205 30.26 29.02 1.83
N VAL A 206 31.15 30.00 1.61
CA VAL A 206 32.55 29.75 1.23
C VAL A 206 33.28 29.18 2.44
N PRO A 207 33.83 27.95 2.38
CA PRO A 207 34.57 27.38 3.51
C PRO A 207 35.84 28.19 3.78
N GLY A 208 36.02 28.66 5.02
CA GLY A 208 37.24 29.33 5.47
C GLY A 208 37.14 30.83 5.77
N ILE A 209 35.97 31.45 5.62
CA ILE A 209 35.75 32.84 6.06
C ILE A 209 35.25 32.83 7.50
N VAL A 210 36.04 33.38 8.43
CA VAL A 210 35.65 33.60 9.82
C VAL A 210 35.09 35.01 9.93
N HIS A 211 33.78 35.11 10.16
CA HIS A 211 33.10 36.38 10.39
C HIS A 211 33.31 36.83 11.84
N THR A 212 33.63 38.11 12.02
CA THR A 212 33.71 38.74 13.35
C THR A 212 32.32 38.82 14.00
N ASP A 213 32.25 38.89 15.34
CA ASP A 213 30.98 38.90 16.07
C ASP A 213 30.04 40.03 15.63
N ALA A 214 30.60 41.18 15.22
CA ALA A 214 29.83 42.31 14.69
C ALA A 214 29.18 41.97 13.33
N GLU A 215 29.91 41.31 12.42
CA GLU A 215 29.41 40.89 11.12
C GLU A 215 28.38 39.76 11.24
N GLN A 216 28.58 38.84 12.19
CA GLN A 216 27.58 37.82 12.51
C GLN A 216 26.28 38.46 13.02
N GLY A 217 26.41 39.52 13.85
CA GLY A 217 25.28 40.33 14.30
C GLY A 217 24.51 40.99 13.15
N GLU A 218 25.20 41.58 12.18
CA GLU A 218 24.56 42.20 11.00
C GLU A 218 23.88 41.17 10.09
N ILE A 219 24.52 40.02 9.85
CA ILE A 219 23.95 38.93 9.03
C ILE A 219 22.69 38.40 9.71
N PHE A 220 22.73 38.19 11.03
CA PHE A 220 21.59 37.73 11.81
C PHE A 220 20.44 38.74 11.79
N ALA A 221 20.75 40.04 11.99
CA ALA A 221 19.77 41.11 11.95
C ALA A 221 19.08 41.22 10.57
N ARG A 222 19.85 41.08 9.48
CA ARG A 222 19.31 41.09 8.12
C ARG A 222 18.41 39.90 7.85
N CYS A 223 18.83 38.68 8.22
CA CYS A 223 18.02 37.47 8.08
C CYS A 223 16.74 37.53 8.93
N ALA A 224 16.82 38.08 10.15
CA ALA A 224 15.66 38.27 11.02
C ALA A 224 14.67 39.29 10.44
N ALA A 225 15.15 40.41 9.88
CA ALA A 225 14.31 41.42 9.25
C ALA A 225 13.62 40.90 7.97
N GLU A 226 14.34 40.13 7.15
CA GLU A 226 13.77 39.46 5.97
C GLU A 226 12.70 38.43 6.35
N THR A 227 12.92 37.71 7.45
CA THR A 227 11.94 36.74 7.97
C THR A 227 10.71 37.46 8.50
N ALA A 228 10.87 38.53 9.28
CA ALA A 228 9.74 39.32 9.79
C ALA A 228 8.86 39.92 8.68
N ASN A 229 9.45 40.27 7.53
CA ASN A 229 8.72 40.80 6.38
C ASN A 229 7.93 39.72 5.61
N SER A 230 8.34 38.44 5.62
CA SER A 230 7.60 37.38 4.92
C SER A 230 6.32 36.96 5.63
N TRP A 231 6.19 37.24 6.94
CA TRP A 231 4.96 36.98 7.72
C TRP A 231 3.91 38.09 7.58
N ARG A 232 4.23 39.24 7.00
CA ARG A 232 3.28 40.37 6.82
C ARG A 232 2.35 40.24 5.60
N TYR A 233 2.51 39.20 4.78
CA TYR A 233 1.73 38.94 3.56
C TYR A 233 0.99 37.59 3.57
N ARG A 234 0.75 37.00 4.75
CA ARG A 234 -0.21 35.89 4.92
C ARG A 234 -1.52 36.40 5.50
#